data_AF-B3P0S0-F1
#
_entry.id   AF-B3P0S0-F1
#
_cell.length_a   1.000
_cell.length_b   1.000
_cell.length_c   1.000
_cell.angle_alpha   90.00
_cell.angle_beta   90.00
_cell.angle_gamma   90.00
#
_symmetry.space_group_name_H-M   'P 1'
#
loop_
_entity.id
_entity.type
_entity.pdbx_description
1 polymer ?
#
loop_
_entity_poly.entity_id
_entity_poly.type
_entity_poly.pdbx_seq_one_letter_code
_entity_poly.pdbx_strand_id
1 'polypeptide(L)'
;MQVDSCASSSSEIPNHTKRETWNSGKMQSSPHSKDGHNAAGASKLVQDQQAAEDYLQHLMTEGSQEGDSGADLELPSWYDEQLFRRGQSYFSTYRFVMNAGMLAGLIAVLAIPSILRVLSCTRQSSTAFTAYRRYVRTIFHTQAWYNHNIADRGSRFWTSIAAVRRAHSRSSHACARKGAGQITQKDLALTQFGFIGFITMGAHRIKLNDPDFLEATTHMWRVLGYLLGIKDEYNICGRNWAESKLRLDIVMRKVYEPALTNTGEDFYRMTEALINGLWHMNTMLSVNANIFFAKRLACVKGYEYYSFDHENGVEQDPQQKLHYYDMGWWDRFVVSYGLFLVTYLHKYALVRWYFNFRVWLVDVLTYYLPYVAIWKFGPRFAYVRIFRKGGEAQDFTSGLKDD
;
A
#
# COMPACT_ATOMS: atom_id res chain seq x y z
N MET A 1 8.80 31.24 -54.74
CA MET A 1 8.08 31.27 -56.04
C MET A 1 7.50 29.87 -56.24
N GLN A 2 6.21 29.64 -56.39
CA GLN A 2 5.04 30.51 -56.47
C GLN A 2 3.84 29.58 -56.19
N VAL A 3 2.90 30.05 -55.39
CA VAL A 3 1.58 29.42 -55.18
C VAL A 3 0.62 30.02 -56.23
N ASP A 4 -0.53 29.36 -56.42
CA ASP A 4 -1.79 29.81 -57.06
C ASP A 4 -2.10 29.15 -58.42
N SER A 5 -3.34 28.80 -58.78
CA SER A 5 -4.62 28.62 -58.08
C SER A 5 -5.67 28.07 -59.07
N CYS A 6 -6.71 27.42 -58.53
CA CYS A 6 -8.17 27.42 -58.85
C CYS A 6 -8.77 27.35 -60.28
N ALA A 7 -9.74 26.43 -60.43
CA ALA A 7 -11.13 26.60 -60.96
C ALA A 7 -11.90 25.26 -60.77
N SER A 8 -12.89 25.09 -59.87
CA SER A 8 -14.31 25.53 -59.79
C SER A 8 -15.34 24.63 -60.52
N SER A 9 -16.31 24.07 -59.78
CA SER A 9 -17.79 24.28 -59.90
C SER A 9 -18.57 23.34 -58.94
N SER A 10 -19.38 23.89 -58.01
CA SER A 10 -20.87 23.77 -57.89
C SER A 10 -21.42 22.34 -57.74
N SER A 11 -22.41 21.99 -56.91
CA SER A 11 -23.32 22.65 -55.96
C SER A 11 -24.25 21.58 -55.37
N GLU A 12 -24.98 21.93 -54.30
CA GLU A 12 -26.24 21.35 -53.79
C GLU A 12 -26.22 20.25 -52.70
N ILE A 13 -27.01 20.54 -51.66
CA ILE A 13 -27.52 19.66 -50.59
C ILE A 13 -29.01 19.41 -50.94
N PRO A 14 -29.61 18.23 -50.70
CA PRO A 14 -30.49 18.15 -49.53
C PRO A 14 -30.58 16.78 -48.81
N ASN A 15 -30.99 16.92 -47.55
CA ASN A 15 -31.45 15.93 -46.57
C ASN A 15 -32.50 14.92 -47.11
N HIS A 16 -32.54 13.69 -46.60
CA HIS A 16 -33.75 13.10 -46.00
C HIS A 16 -33.56 11.66 -45.44
N THR A 17 -34.15 11.49 -44.26
CA THR A 17 -34.59 10.30 -43.52
C THR A 17 -35.02 9.09 -44.36
N LYS A 18 -34.59 7.87 -43.95
CA LYS A 18 -35.45 6.67 -43.90
C LYS A 18 -34.87 5.56 -43.03
N ARG A 19 -35.76 4.98 -42.24
CA ARG A 19 -35.59 3.88 -41.28
C ARG A 19 -36.11 2.63 -41.98
N GLU A 20 -35.32 1.57 -42.08
CA GLU A 20 -35.81 0.25 -42.50
C GLU A 20 -35.36 -0.87 -41.54
N THR A 21 -36.36 -1.67 -41.24
CA THR A 21 -36.49 -2.80 -40.33
C THR A 21 -35.67 -4.01 -40.76
N TRP A 22 -34.96 -4.64 -39.82
CA TRP A 22 -34.39 -5.98 -40.01
C TRP A 22 -35.30 -7.04 -39.41
N ASN A 23 -35.74 -7.94 -40.28
CA ASN A 23 -36.60 -9.07 -39.98
C ASN A 23 -35.77 -10.33 -39.68
N SER A 24 -36.33 -11.16 -38.82
CA SER A 24 -35.84 -12.44 -38.31
C SER A 24 -35.26 -13.39 -39.37
N GLY A 25 -34.05 -13.91 -39.11
CA GLY A 25 -33.49 -15.08 -39.79
C GLY A 25 -32.74 -15.98 -38.81
N LYS A 26 -33.35 -17.11 -38.43
CA LYS A 26 -32.73 -18.21 -37.68
C LYS A 26 -31.59 -18.82 -38.51
N MET A 27 -30.41 -19.02 -37.91
CA MET A 27 -29.42 -19.99 -38.39
C MET A 27 -28.84 -20.81 -37.24
N GLN A 28 -29.23 -22.08 -37.26
CA GLN A 28 -28.68 -23.32 -36.70
C GLN A 28 -27.51 -23.24 -35.69
N SER A 29 -27.80 -23.74 -34.49
CA SER A 29 -26.85 -24.18 -33.48
C SER A 29 -26.11 -25.47 -33.92
N SER A 30 -24.78 -25.44 -33.93
CA SER A 30 -23.94 -26.65 -33.84
C SER A 30 -23.57 -26.90 -32.37
N PRO A 31 -23.61 -28.14 -31.85
CA PRO A 31 -23.26 -28.44 -30.47
C PRO A 31 -21.74 -28.66 -30.37
N HIS A 32 -20.98 -27.58 -30.13
CA HIS A 32 -19.60 -27.68 -29.69
C HIS A 32 -19.48 -27.30 -28.22
N SER A 33 -19.30 -28.33 -27.38
CA SER A 33 -18.56 -28.36 -26.11
C SER A 33 -18.33 -27.00 -25.42
N LYS A 34 -19.37 -26.45 -24.77
CA LYS A 34 -19.20 -25.36 -23.80
C LYS A 34 -19.00 -25.85 -22.36
N ASP A 35 -19.28 -27.12 -22.10
CA ASP A 35 -19.31 -27.64 -20.73
C ASP A 35 -17.91 -27.98 -20.18
N GLY A 36 -16.98 -28.40 -21.05
CA GLY A 36 -15.61 -28.75 -20.64
C GLY A 36 -14.74 -27.56 -20.22
N HIS A 37 -14.91 -26.39 -20.84
CA HIS A 37 -14.15 -25.17 -20.48
C HIS A 37 -14.70 -24.50 -19.21
N ASN A 38 -16.01 -24.56 -18.98
CA ASN A 38 -16.63 -24.01 -17.76
C ASN A 38 -16.33 -24.87 -16.52
N ALA A 39 -16.30 -26.20 -16.65
CA ALA A 39 -15.95 -27.10 -15.55
C ALA A 39 -14.48 -26.97 -15.14
N ALA A 40 -13.56 -26.86 -16.10
CA ALA A 40 -12.13 -26.66 -15.83
C ALA A 40 -11.85 -25.29 -15.17
N GLY A 41 -12.55 -24.24 -15.60
CA GLY A 41 -12.47 -22.91 -14.99
C GLY A 41 -12.99 -22.89 -13.55
N ALA A 42 -14.13 -23.54 -13.29
CA ALA A 42 -14.69 -23.67 -11.94
C ALA A 42 -13.77 -24.47 -11.00
N SER A 43 -13.21 -25.59 -11.48
CA SER A 43 -12.27 -26.40 -10.70
C SER A 43 -10.99 -25.63 -10.35
N LYS A 44 -10.45 -24.84 -11.29
CA LYS A 44 -9.29 -23.99 -11.03
C LYS A 44 -9.57 -22.90 -10.00
N LEU A 45 -10.73 -22.25 -10.07
CA LEU A 45 -11.13 -21.23 -9.09
C LEU A 45 -11.24 -21.81 -7.68
N VAL A 46 -11.82 -23.00 -7.52
CA VAL A 46 -11.90 -23.69 -6.23
C VAL A 46 -10.50 -24.03 -5.70
N GLN A 47 -9.61 -24.51 -6.56
CA GLN A 47 -8.22 -24.80 -6.19
C GLN A 47 -7.44 -23.55 -5.78
N ASP A 48 -7.59 -22.46 -6.54
CA ASP A 48 -6.93 -21.17 -6.26
C ASP A 48 -7.43 -20.58 -4.91
N GLN A 49 -8.73 -20.71 -4.62
CA GLN A 49 -9.30 -20.32 -3.33
C GLN A 49 -8.76 -21.18 -2.19
N GLN A 50 -8.72 -22.51 -2.36
CA GLN A 50 -8.18 -23.42 -1.35
C GLN A 50 -6.71 -23.12 -1.06
N ALA A 51 -5.89 -22.86 -2.09
CA ALA A 51 -4.48 -22.52 -1.90
C ALA A 51 -4.30 -21.21 -1.10
N ALA A 52 -5.18 -20.23 -1.29
CA ALA A 52 -5.16 -19.00 -0.50
C ALA A 52 -5.57 -19.24 0.96
N GLU A 53 -6.56 -20.11 1.20
CA GLU A 53 -6.97 -20.55 2.54
C GLU A 53 -5.84 -21.28 3.26
N ASP A 54 -5.18 -22.23 2.59
CA ASP A 54 -4.06 -22.99 3.12
C ASP A 54 -2.88 -22.07 3.47
N TYR A 55 -2.57 -21.12 2.58
CA TYR A 55 -1.56 -20.08 2.84
C TYR A 55 -1.89 -19.27 4.09
N LEU A 56 -3.13 -18.76 4.19
CA LEU A 56 -3.53 -17.95 5.34
C LEU A 56 -3.49 -18.77 6.63
N GLN A 57 -3.99 -20.01 6.60
CA GLN A 57 -3.95 -20.89 7.76
C GLN A 57 -2.51 -21.11 8.24
N HIS A 58 -1.61 -21.45 7.32
CA HIS A 58 -0.20 -21.65 7.63
C HIS A 58 0.48 -20.38 8.18
N LEU A 59 0.19 -19.21 7.60
CA LEU A 59 0.70 -17.93 8.09
C LEU A 59 0.21 -17.62 9.51
N MET A 60 -1.07 -17.90 9.80
CA MET A 60 -1.68 -17.58 11.08
C MET A 60 -1.31 -18.57 12.19
N THR A 61 -0.99 -19.83 11.85
CA THR A 61 -0.52 -20.85 12.81
C THR A 61 1.00 -20.82 12.95
N GLU A 62 1.73 -21.40 12.00
CA GLU A 62 3.19 -21.59 12.07
C GLU A 62 3.93 -20.25 11.99
N GLY A 63 3.49 -19.37 11.07
CA GLY A 63 4.07 -18.05 10.91
C GLY A 63 3.92 -17.16 12.16
N SER A 64 3.02 -17.49 13.08
CA SER A 64 2.87 -16.78 14.36
C SER A 64 3.84 -17.24 15.46
N GLN A 65 4.57 -18.34 15.23
CA GLN A 65 5.51 -18.92 16.19
C GLN A 65 6.97 -18.58 15.87
N GLU A 66 7.25 -18.23 14.62
CA GLU A 66 8.61 -18.00 14.12
C GLU A 66 8.94 -16.51 13.99
N GLY A 67 10.19 -16.13 14.30
CA GLY A 67 10.72 -14.78 14.11
C GLY A 67 11.40 -14.59 12.76
N ASP A 68 12.41 -13.71 12.69
CA ASP A 68 13.26 -13.50 11.50
C ASP A 68 13.80 -14.83 10.92
N SER A 69 13.91 -14.94 9.59
CA SER A 69 14.36 -16.16 8.92
C SER A 69 15.78 -16.60 9.26
N GLY A 70 16.61 -15.71 9.81
CA GLY A 70 18.03 -15.95 10.07
C GLY A 70 18.90 -16.10 8.82
N ALA A 71 18.31 -16.09 7.62
CA ALA A 71 19.04 -16.24 6.36
C ALA A 71 20.04 -15.11 6.14
N ASP A 72 21.16 -15.39 5.47
CA ASP A 72 22.11 -14.36 5.07
C ASP A 72 21.46 -13.32 4.16
N LEU A 73 22.02 -12.11 4.15
CA LEU A 73 21.49 -11.00 3.38
C LEU A 73 21.90 -11.11 1.91
N GLU A 74 21.41 -12.15 1.24
CA GLU A 74 21.67 -12.48 -0.17
C GLU A 74 20.42 -12.30 -1.03
N LEU A 75 20.60 -12.12 -2.34
CA LEU A 75 19.46 -12.12 -3.26
C LEU A 75 18.86 -13.53 -3.38
N PRO A 76 17.54 -13.66 -3.45
CA PRO A 76 16.91 -14.97 -3.66
C PRO A 76 17.21 -15.50 -5.07
N SER A 77 17.21 -16.82 -5.23
CA SER A 77 17.49 -17.47 -6.52
C SER A 77 16.47 -17.13 -7.62
N TRP A 78 15.25 -16.74 -7.23
CA TRP A 78 14.18 -16.29 -8.11
C TRP A 78 14.19 -14.77 -8.37
N TYR A 79 15.25 -14.05 -7.98
CA TYR A 79 15.40 -12.62 -8.24
C TYR A 79 15.45 -12.31 -9.75
N ASP A 80 14.46 -11.58 -10.22
CA ASP A 80 14.43 -10.96 -11.55
C ASP A 80 14.78 -9.45 -11.46
N GLU A 81 15.90 -9.07 -12.07
CA GLU A 81 16.40 -7.69 -12.06
C GLU A 81 15.49 -6.72 -12.84
N GLN A 82 14.91 -7.15 -13.96
CA GLN A 82 14.09 -6.30 -14.81
C GLN A 82 12.77 -5.96 -14.13
N LEU A 83 12.12 -6.96 -13.53
CA LEU A 83 10.93 -6.75 -12.71
C LEU A 83 11.21 -5.84 -11.52
N PHE A 84 12.33 -6.06 -10.82
CA PHE A 84 12.68 -5.24 -9.66
C PHE A 84 12.90 -3.76 -10.04
N ARG A 85 13.67 -3.49 -11.11
CA ARG A 85 13.93 -2.13 -11.59
C ARG A 85 12.65 -1.42 -12.06
N ARG A 86 11.74 -2.14 -12.71
CA ARG A 86 10.44 -1.58 -13.09
C ARG A 86 9.60 -1.25 -11.85
N GLY A 87 9.57 -2.14 -10.86
CA GLY A 87 8.94 -1.89 -9.55
C GLY A 87 9.48 -0.61 -8.88
N GLN A 88 10.81 -0.41 -8.91
CA GLN A 88 11.43 0.82 -8.41
C GLN A 88 10.96 2.06 -9.19
N SER A 89 10.90 1.98 -10.52
CA SER A 89 10.53 3.10 -11.39
C SER A 89 9.11 3.63 -11.14
N TYR A 90 8.17 2.74 -10.80
CA TYR A 90 6.77 3.12 -10.57
C TYR A 90 6.55 4.06 -9.38
N PHE A 91 7.48 4.09 -8.41
CA PHE A 91 7.42 5.05 -7.32
C PHE A 91 7.62 6.50 -7.78
N SER A 92 8.29 6.73 -8.92
CA SER A 92 8.37 8.07 -9.52
C SER A 92 7.07 8.46 -10.23
N THR A 93 6.39 7.49 -10.85
CA THR A 93 5.15 7.69 -11.62
C THR A 93 3.92 7.84 -10.72
N TYR A 94 3.85 7.08 -9.63
CA TYR A 94 2.67 6.96 -8.76
C TYR A 94 2.95 7.37 -7.31
N ARG A 95 4.00 8.17 -7.07
CA ARG A 95 4.49 8.58 -5.74
C ARG A 95 3.37 8.96 -4.78
N PHE A 96 2.45 9.82 -5.21
CA PHE A 96 1.37 10.31 -4.35
C PHE A 96 0.46 9.18 -3.85
N VAL A 97 -0.07 8.36 -4.75
CA VAL A 97 -1.00 7.27 -4.39
C VAL A 97 -0.29 6.13 -3.67
N MET A 98 0.98 5.87 -3.98
CA MET A 98 1.77 4.87 -3.27
C MET A 98 2.01 5.28 -1.81
N ASN A 99 2.39 6.54 -1.54
CA ASN A 99 2.54 7.02 -0.16
C ASN A 99 1.22 7.05 0.59
N ALA A 100 0.11 7.43 -0.06
CA ALA A 100 -1.21 7.41 0.55
C ALA A 100 -1.65 5.97 0.91
N GLY A 101 -1.42 5.01 0.02
CA GLY A 101 -1.70 3.59 0.28
C GLY A 101 -0.85 3.01 1.41
N MET A 102 0.46 3.30 1.43
CA MET A 102 1.35 2.90 2.52
C MET A 102 0.94 3.51 3.86
N LEU A 103 0.50 4.77 3.90
CA LEU A 103 0.00 5.39 5.12
C LEU A 103 -1.27 4.70 5.63
N ALA A 104 -2.23 4.42 4.74
CA ALA A 104 -3.43 3.67 5.08
C ALA A 104 -3.08 2.27 5.61
N GLY A 105 -2.10 1.60 5.00
CA GLY A 105 -1.66 0.29 5.44
C GLY A 105 -0.88 0.30 6.77
N LEU A 106 -0.08 1.34 7.05
CA LEU A 106 0.52 1.54 8.36
C LEU A 106 -0.54 1.69 9.45
N ILE A 107 -1.65 2.40 9.17
CA ILE A 107 -2.79 2.49 10.09
C ILE A 107 -3.45 1.12 10.25
N ALA A 108 -3.69 0.40 9.17
CA ALA A 108 -4.28 -0.94 9.23
C ALA A 108 -3.44 -1.93 10.06
N VAL A 109 -2.11 -1.85 9.96
CA VAL A 109 -1.19 -2.65 10.76
C VAL A 109 -1.32 -2.38 12.26
N LEU A 110 -1.70 -1.16 12.68
CA LEU A 110 -1.98 -0.85 14.08
C LEU A 110 -3.23 -1.56 14.63
N ALA A 111 -4.10 -2.09 13.76
CA ALA A 111 -5.26 -2.88 14.19
C ALA A 111 -4.88 -4.33 14.52
N ILE A 112 -3.68 -4.79 14.16
CA ILE A 112 -3.22 -6.15 14.43
C ILE A 112 -2.64 -6.23 15.85
N PRO A 113 -3.23 -6.99 16.78
CA PRO A 113 -2.86 -6.94 18.20
C PRO A 113 -1.40 -7.32 18.50
N SER A 114 -0.84 -8.32 17.79
CA SER A 114 0.57 -8.72 17.97
C SER A 114 1.53 -7.61 17.56
N ILE A 115 1.27 -6.96 16.42
CA ILE A 115 2.09 -5.85 15.92
C ILE A 115 1.96 -4.64 16.85
N LEU A 116 0.73 -4.27 17.20
CA LEU A 116 0.45 -3.13 18.08
C LEU A 116 1.18 -3.29 19.43
N ARG A 117 1.17 -4.49 20.01
CA ARG A 117 1.83 -4.79 21.28
C ARG A 117 3.34 -4.54 21.22
N VAL A 118 4.01 -5.00 20.17
CA VAL A 118 5.45 -4.75 19.98
C VAL A 118 5.71 -3.25 19.79
N LEU A 119 4.92 -2.57 18.95
CA LEU A 119 5.08 -1.14 18.72
C LEU A 119 4.89 -0.30 19.99
N SER A 120 3.89 -0.63 20.80
CA SER A 120 3.67 -0.02 22.11
C SER A 120 4.83 -0.29 23.07
N CYS A 121 5.35 -1.53 23.10
CA CYS A 121 6.50 -1.91 23.91
C CYS A 121 7.76 -1.08 23.59
N THR A 122 8.05 -0.79 22.31
CA THR A 122 9.25 -0.02 21.93
C THR A 122 9.23 1.44 22.42
N ARG A 123 8.05 1.99 22.73
CA ARG A 123 7.82 3.41 23.07
C ARG A 123 8.32 4.41 22.01
N GLN A 124 8.61 3.95 20.80
CA GLN A 124 9.08 4.81 19.70
C GLN A 124 7.93 5.49 18.94
N SER A 125 6.68 5.26 19.34
CA SER A 125 5.50 5.89 18.74
C SER A 125 4.44 6.27 19.80
N SER A 126 4.86 6.45 21.05
CA SER A 126 3.97 6.78 22.18
C SER A 126 3.51 8.25 22.21
N THR A 127 4.23 9.15 21.52
CA THR A 127 3.90 10.58 21.42
C THR A 127 4.05 11.04 19.99
N ALA A 128 3.46 12.19 19.63
CA ALA A 128 3.63 12.79 18.31
C ALA A 128 5.12 13.01 17.95
N PHE A 129 5.96 13.35 18.93
CA PHE A 129 7.39 13.55 18.70
C PHE A 129 8.13 12.24 18.39
N THR A 130 7.94 11.19 19.21
CA THR A 130 8.62 9.91 18.98
C THR A 130 8.10 9.27 17.69
N ALA A 131 6.80 9.35 17.45
CA ALA A 131 6.16 8.92 16.21
C ALA A 131 6.71 9.66 14.98
N TYR A 132 6.83 11.00 15.01
CA TYR A 132 7.46 11.78 13.94
C TYR A 132 8.83 11.19 13.58
N ARG A 133 9.70 10.99 14.56
CA ARG A 133 11.05 10.45 14.31
C ARG A 133 11.01 9.03 13.75
N ARG A 134 10.14 8.16 14.29
CA ARG A 134 10.01 6.78 13.83
C ARG A 134 9.51 6.70 12.39
N TYR A 135 8.41 7.38 12.08
CA TYR A 135 7.77 7.26 10.77
C TYR A 135 8.52 8.03 9.67
N VAL A 136 9.21 9.14 9.97
CA VAL A 136 10.14 9.77 9.03
C VAL A 136 11.30 8.81 8.68
N ARG A 137 11.85 8.06 9.66
CA ARG A 137 12.85 7.03 9.37
C ARG A 137 12.28 5.96 8.44
N THR A 138 11.07 5.46 8.70
CA THR A 138 10.40 4.49 7.83
C THR A 138 10.26 5.01 6.40
N ILE A 139 9.85 6.28 6.23
CA ILE A 139 9.75 6.93 4.92
C ILE A 139 11.12 6.95 4.23
N PHE A 140 12.18 7.36 4.91
CA PHE A 140 13.53 7.39 4.32
C PHE A 140 14.07 5.99 4.00
N HIS A 141 13.80 4.99 4.82
CA HIS A 141 14.18 3.59 4.50
C HIS A 141 13.43 3.10 3.26
N THR A 142 12.14 3.37 3.17
CA THR A 142 11.31 3.04 2.00
C THR A 142 11.85 3.74 0.75
N GLN A 143 12.12 5.04 0.82
CA GLN A 143 12.74 5.79 -0.28
C GLN A 143 14.10 5.22 -0.68
N ALA A 144 14.92 4.79 0.28
CA ALA A 144 16.20 4.16 -0.03
C ALA A 144 16.02 2.86 -0.82
N TRP A 145 14.97 2.09 -0.54
CA TRP A 145 14.64 0.86 -1.29
C TRP A 145 14.18 1.14 -2.72
N TYR A 146 13.49 2.26 -2.95
CA TYR A 146 13.04 2.66 -4.30
C TYR A 146 14.11 3.38 -5.13
N ASN A 147 15.00 4.14 -4.49
CA ASN A 147 15.88 5.08 -5.18
C ASN A 147 17.35 4.63 -5.30
N HIS A 148 17.74 3.52 -4.68
CA HIS A 148 19.12 3.02 -4.72
C HIS A 148 19.23 1.66 -5.40
N ASN A 149 20.38 1.44 -6.06
CA ASN A 149 20.64 0.25 -6.84
C ASN A 149 20.86 -0.97 -5.94
N ILE A 150 20.13 -2.05 -6.21
CA ILE A 150 20.28 -3.34 -5.52
C ILE A 150 21.48 -4.15 -6.03
N ALA A 151 21.96 -3.90 -7.25
CA ALA A 151 23.11 -4.63 -7.81
C ALA A 151 24.45 -4.29 -7.12
N ASP A 152 24.57 -3.08 -6.56
CA ASP A 152 25.75 -2.65 -5.81
C ASP A 152 25.58 -2.97 -4.33
N ARG A 153 26.36 -3.93 -3.80
CA ARG A 153 26.35 -4.32 -2.38
C ARG A 153 26.74 -3.19 -1.42
N GLY A 154 27.52 -2.21 -1.88
CA GLY A 154 27.90 -1.04 -1.09
C GLY A 154 26.83 0.04 -1.05
N SER A 155 25.72 -0.14 -1.77
CA SER A 155 24.71 0.91 -1.91
C SER A 155 23.90 1.12 -0.62
N ARG A 156 23.29 2.30 -0.53
CA ARG A 156 22.35 2.64 0.55
C ARG A 156 21.12 1.73 0.61
N PHE A 157 20.83 0.98 -0.45
CA PHE A 157 19.78 -0.05 -0.44
C PHE A 157 20.12 -1.13 0.61
N TRP A 158 21.29 -1.75 0.49
CA TRP A 158 21.72 -2.84 1.37
C TRP A 158 21.95 -2.34 2.80
N THR A 159 22.56 -1.17 2.95
CA THR A 159 22.72 -0.54 4.26
C THR A 159 21.38 -0.30 4.95
N SER A 160 20.35 0.14 4.19
CA SER A 160 18.99 0.34 4.71
C SER A 160 18.35 -0.97 5.13
N ILE A 161 18.38 -2.00 4.28
CA ILE A 161 17.81 -3.33 4.55
C ILE A 161 18.45 -3.95 5.79
N ALA A 162 19.78 -3.98 5.86
CA ALA A 162 20.52 -4.52 7.00
C ALA A 162 20.18 -3.78 8.30
N ALA A 163 20.04 -2.46 8.24
CA ALA A 163 19.68 -1.64 9.40
C ALA A 163 18.28 -1.96 9.92
N VAL A 164 17.29 -2.09 9.03
CA VAL A 164 15.90 -2.39 9.40
C VAL A 164 15.78 -3.80 9.96
N ARG A 165 16.37 -4.81 9.31
CA ARG A 165 16.34 -6.19 9.78
C ARG A 165 16.98 -6.34 11.17
N ARG A 166 18.12 -5.67 11.39
CA ARG A 166 18.76 -5.60 12.71
C ARG A 166 17.90 -4.90 13.76
N ALA A 167 17.20 -3.83 13.38
CA ALA A 167 16.29 -3.12 14.29
C ALA A 167 15.09 -3.96 14.68
N HIS A 168 14.53 -4.74 13.76
CA HIS A 168 13.47 -5.71 14.04
C HIS A 168 13.95 -6.81 15.00
N SER A 169 15.14 -7.36 14.77
CA SER A 169 15.74 -8.37 15.65
C SER A 169 15.97 -7.82 17.07
N ARG A 170 16.59 -6.64 17.20
CA ARG A 170 16.81 -5.97 18.50
C ARG A 170 15.48 -5.69 19.23
N SER A 171 14.48 -5.17 18.51
CA SER A 171 13.16 -4.86 19.09
C SER A 171 12.45 -6.13 19.55
N SER A 172 12.55 -7.21 18.77
CA SER A 172 11.99 -8.52 19.10
C SER A 172 12.58 -9.07 20.40
N HIS A 173 13.91 -9.10 20.52
CA HIS A 173 14.56 -9.55 21.76
C HIS A 173 14.22 -8.66 22.97
N ALA A 174 14.20 -7.34 22.78
CA ALA A 174 13.88 -6.41 23.86
C ALA A 174 12.42 -6.54 24.34
N CYS A 175 11.47 -6.72 23.42
CA CYS A 175 10.06 -6.90 23.77
C CYS A 175 9.74 -8.30 24.30
N ALA A 176 10.42 -9.34 23.81
CA ALA A 176 10.29 -10.70 24.34
C ALA A 176 10.72 -10.76 25.81
N ARG A 177 11.86 -10.14 26.16
CA ARG A 177 12.33 -10.01 27.56
C ARG A 177 11.32 -9.30 28.47
N LYS A 178 10.48 -8.41 27.92
CA LYS A 178 9.45 -7.67 28.65
C LYS A 178 8.07 -8.34 28.62
N GLY A 179 7.96 -9.56 28.10
CA GLY A 179 6.68 -10.29 27.98
C GLY A 179 5.72 -9.71 26.93
N ALA A 180 6.16 -8.76 26.10
CA ALA A 180 5.34 -8.15 25.06
C ALA A 180 5.34 -8.96 23.75
N GLY A 181 6.09 -10.07 23.68
CA GLY A 181 6.25 -10.88 22.48
C GLY A 181 7.36 -10.39 21.55
N GLN A 182 7.43 -10.99 20.36
CA GLN A 182 8.42 -10.70 19.33
C GLN A 182 7.73 -10.34 18.00
N ILE A 183 8.50 -9.84 17.03
CA ILE A 183 8.02 -9.69 15.65
C ILE A 183 8.09 -11.06 14.98
N THR A 184 6.94 -11.59 14.57
CA THR A 184 6.81 -12.91 13.94
C THR A 184 6.81 -12.85 12.41
N GLN A 185 6.95 -13.99 11.72
CA GLN A 185 6.77 -14.11 10.27
C GLN A 185 5.40 -13.59 9.82
N LYS A 186 4.35 -13.94 10.57
CA LYS A 186 3.00 -13.40 10.42
C LYS A 186 2.99 -11.88 10.50
N ASP A 187 3.64 -11.31 11.51
CA ASP A 187 3.69 -9.86 11.69
C ASP A 187 4.44 -9.15 10.55
N LEU A 188 5.52 -9.75 10.04
CA LEU A 188 6.27 -9.22 8.90
C LEU A 188 5.44 -9.29 7.61
N ALA A 189 4.77 -10.41 7.33
CA ALA A 189 3.91 -10.58 6.15
C ALA A 189 2.68 -9.67 6.17
N LEU A 190 2.03 -9.52 7.32
CA LEU A 190 0.95 -8.54 7.50
C LEU A 190 1.50 -7.11 7.35
N THR A 191 2.67 -6.80 7.91
CA THR A 191 3.28 -5.48 7.66
C THR A 191 3.57 -5.26 6.17
N GLN A 192 4.04 -6.29 5.46
CA GLN A 192 4.23 -6.26 4.01
C GLN A 192 2.91 -5.97 3.27
N PHE A 193 1.78 -6.57 3.67
CA PHE A 193 0.44 -6.20 3.17
C PHE A 193 0.20 -4.69 3.31
N GLY A 194 0.54 -4.10 4.45
CA GLY A 194 0.38 -2.66 4.67
C GLY A 194 1.14 -1.79 3.65
N PHE A 195 2.23 -2.27 3.07
CA PHE A 195 3.00 -1.51 2.09
C PHE A 195 2.52 -1.67 0.63
N ILE A 196 1.96 -2.82 0.26
CA ILE A 196 1.57 -3.12 -1.14
C ILE A 196 0.08 -3.39 -1.34
N GLY A 197 -0.60 -3.96 -0.35
CA GLY A 197 -1.95 -4.51 -0.46
C GLY A 197 -2.98 -3.47 -0.88
N PHE A 198 -3.12 -2.38 -0.12
CA PHE A 198 -4.10 -1.34 -0.46
C PHE A 198 -3.80 -0.61 -1.77
N ILE A 199 -2.54 -0.52 -2.18
CA ILE A 199 -2.15 0.10 -3.45
C ILE A 199 -2.62 -0.78 -4.61
N THR A 200 -2.29 -2.07 -4.55
CA THR A 200 -2.51 -3.02 -5.64
C THR A 200 -3.97 -3.49 -5.71
N MET A 201 -4.58 -3.83 -4.57
CA MET A 201 -6.00 -4.20 -4.50
C MET A 201 -6.92 -3.00 -4.77
N GLY A 202 -6.54 -1.81 -4.31
CA GLY A 202 -7.25 -0.56 -4.56
C GLY A 202 -6.99 0.07 -5.93
N ALA A 203 -6.11 -0.49 -6.76
CA ALA A 203 -5.66 0.11 -8.01
C ALA A 203 -6.82 0.42 -8.99
N HIS A 204 -7.81 -0.48 -9.04
CA HIS A 204 -9.03 -0.30 -9.84
C HIS A 204 -9.83 0.95 -9.44
N ARG A 205 -9.84 1.32 -8.15
CA ARG A 205 -10.57 2.49 -7.62
C ARG A 205 -9.98 3.81 -8.12
N ILE A 206 -8.71 3.81 -8.54
CA ILE A 206 -7.98 4.98 -9.05
C ILE A 206 -7.62 4.87 -10.54
N LYS A 207 -8.24 3.91 -11.24
CA LYS A 207 -8.01 3.61 -12.67
C LYS A 207 -6.56 3.25 -13.00
N LEU A 208 -5.85 2.65 -12.04
CA LEU A 208 -4.49 2.13 -12.21
C LEU A 208 -4.56 0.65 -12.61
N ASN A 209 -5.00 0.38 -13.84
CA ASN A 209 -5.16 -0.98 -14.36
C ASN A 209 -3.97 -1.39 -15.25
N ASP A 210 -2.75 -1.12 -14.79
CA ASP A 210 -1.52 -1.50 -15.50
C ASP A 210 -1.07 -2.89 -14.99
N PRO A 211 -1.16 -3.96 -15.80
CA PRO A 211 -0.74 -5.30 -15.38
C PRO A 211 0.75 -5.35 -15.05
N ASP A 212 1.56 -4.55 -15.74
CA ASP A 212 3.00 -4.52 -15.51
C ASP A 212 3.34 -3.87 -14.17
N PHE A 213 2.61 -2.81 -13.80
CA PHE A 213 2.67 -2.21 -12.47
C PHE A 213 2.41 -3.24 -11.38
N LEU A 214 1.37 -4.05 -11.54
CA LEU A 214 0.99 -5.06 -10.56
C LEU A 214 2.05 -6.16 -10.45
N GLU A 215 2.55 -6.66 -11.58
CA GLU A 215 3.57 -7.72 -11.62
C GLU A 215 4.92 -7.23 -11.06
N ALA A 216 5.42 -6.09 -11.54
CA ALA A 216 6.72 -5.55 -11.13
C ALA A 216 6.73 -5.09 -9.66
N THR A 217 5.65 -4.46 -9.19
CA THR A 217 5.53 -4.06 -7.78
C THR A 217 5.44 -5.28 -6.87
N THR A 218 4.71 -6.32 -7.28
CA THR A 218 4.63 -7.60 -6.56
C THR A 218 6.02 -8.23 -6.42
N HIS A 219 6.75 -8.36 -7.52
CA HIS A 219 8.09 -8.95 -7.49
C HIS A 219 9.05 -8.12 -6.63
N MET A 220 9.04 -6.79 -6.75
CA MET A 220 9.87 -5.92 -5.92
C MET A 220 9.58 -6.14 -4.42
N TRP A 221 8.32 -6.16 -4.01
CA TRP A 221 7.96 -6.37 -2.60
C TRP A 221 8.21 -7.80 -2.13
N ARG A 222 8.13 -8.80 -3.02
CA ARG A 222 8.57 -10.17 -2.71
C ARG A 222 10.04 -10.21 -2.33
N VAL A 223 10.91 -9.60 -3.15
CA VAL A 223 12.35 -9.50 -2.88
C VAL A 223 12.61 -8.73 -1.58
N LEU A 224 11.93 -7.60 -1.37
CA LEU A 224 12.06 -6.84 -0.12
C LEU A 224 11.64 -7.65 1.10
N GLY A 225 10.54 -8.39 1.02
CA GLY A 225 10.07 -9.28 2.09
C GLY A 225 11.13 -10.31 2.46
N TYR A 226 11.67 -11.00 1.46
CA TYR A 226 12.76 -11.97 1.64
C TYR A 226 13.98 -11.35 2.33
N LEU A 227 14.45 -10.21 1.81
CA LEU A 227 15.61 -9.50 2.36
C LEU A 227 15.38 -8.94 3.77
N LEU A 228 14.13 -8.64 4.13
CA LEU A 228 13.71 -8.21 5.46
C LEU A 228 13.48 -9.38 6.44
N GLY A 229 13.75 -10.62 6.00
CA GLY A 229 13.72 -11.81 6.84
C GLY A 229 12.40 -12.60 6.77
N ILE A 230 11.53 -12.34 5.80
CA ILE A 230 10.32 -13.15 5.57
C ILE A 230 10.71 -14.42 4.81
N LYS A 231 10.35 -15.61 5.30
CA LYS A 231 10.55 -16.86 4.55
C LYS A 231 9.60 -16.93 3.35
N ASP A 232 10.00 -17.66 2.31
CA ASP A 232 9.23 -17.72 1.06
C ASP A 232 7.80 -18.26 1.26
N GLU A 233 7.61 -19.22 2.17
CA GLU A 233 6.30 -19.77 2.51
C GLU A 233 5.34 -18.75 3.16
N TYR A 234 5.88 -17.72 3.84
CA TYR A 234 5.10 -16.69 4.52
C TYR A 234 5.04 -15.36 3.76
N ASN A 235 5.77 -15.22 2.65
CA ASN A 235 5.80 -13.99 1.87
C ASN A 235 4.44 -13.74 1.20
N ILE A 236 3.84 -12.57 1.43
CA ILE A 236 2.49 -12.30 0.89
C ILE A 236 2.51 -12.08 -0.62
N CYS A 237 3.67 -11.68 -1.15
CA CYS A 237 3.91 -11.63 -2.58
C CYS A 237 4.36 -13.03 -3.04
N GLY A 238 3.47 -13.72 -3.74
CA GLY A 238 3.74 -15.04 -4.33
C GLY A 238 4.59 -14.93 -5.61
N ARG A 239 4.58 -15.99 -6.42
CA ARG A 239 5.46 -16.10 -7.60
C ARG A 239 5.19 -15.06 -8.68
N ASN A 240 3.97 -14.55 -8.74
CA ASN A 240 3.50 -13.56 -9.69
C ASN A 240 2.31 -12.79 -9.11
N TRP A 241 1.78 -11.82 -9.84
CA TRP A 241 0.60 -11.05 -9.41
C TRP A 241 -0.64 -11.93 -9.21
N ALA A 242 -0.88 -12.93 -10.06
CA ALA A 242 -2.08 -13.77 -9.95
C ALA A 242 -2.15 -14.51 -8.60
N GLU A 243 -1.03 -15.10 -8.17
CA GLU A 243 -0.93 -15.73 -6.85
C GLU A 243 -1.00 -14.71 -5.71
N SER A 244 -0.28 -13.59 -5.85
CA SER A 244 -0.21 -12.55 -4.82
C SER A 244 -1.57 -11.90 -4.56
N LYS A 245 -2.35 -11.69 -5.63
CA LYS A 245 -3.70 -11.14 -5.53
C LYS A 245 -4.60 -12.00 -4.63
N LEU A 246 -4.51 -13.32 -4.74
CA LEU A 246 -5.30 -14.25 -3.92
C LEU A 246 -4.87 -14.18 -2.44
N ARG A 247 -3.55 -14.15 -2.17
CA ARG A 247 -3.00 -14.00 -0.80
C ARG A 247 -3.37 -12.66 -0.17
N LEU A 248 -3.25 -11.57 -0.93
CA LEU A 248 -3.63 -10.22 -0.48
C LEU A 248 -5.14 -10.14 -0.21
N ASP A 249 -5.97 -10.68 -1.11
CA ASP A 249 -7.43 -10.67 -0.97
C ASP A 249 -7.89 -11.41 0.29
N ILE A 250 -7.39 -12.63 0.52
CA ILE A 250 -7.79 -13.41 1.69
C ILE A 250 -7.31 -12.78 3.00
N VAL A 251 -6.10 -12.21 3.02
CA VAL A 251 -5.58 -11.46 4.19
C VAL A 251 -6.42 -10.20 4.44
N MET A 252 -6.83 -9.49 3.40
CA MET A 252 -7.69 -8.32 3.53
C MET A 252 -9.04 -8.70 4.18
N ARG A 253 -9.72 -9.70 3.63
CA ARG A 253 -11.07 -10.12 4.09
C ARG A 253 -11.08 -10.82 5.45
N LYS A 254 -10.10 -11.71 5.71
CA LYS A 254 -10.12 -12.54 6.93
C LYS A 254 -9.26 -12.00 8.08
N VAL A 255 -8.38 -11.03 7.82
CA VAL A 255 -7.52 -10.46 8.85
C VAL A 255 -7.81 -8.97 9.04
N TYR A 256 -7.63 -8.15 7.99
CA TYR A 256 -7.71 -6.71 8.15
C TYR A 256 -9.12 -6.17 8.33
N GLU A 257 -10.10 -6.67 7.59
CA GLU A 257 -11.50 -6.24 7.72
C GLU A 257 -12.02 -6.52 9.15
N PRO A 258 -11.92 -7.74 9.72
CA PRO A 258 -12.27 -7.99 11.12
C PRO A 258 -11.47 -7.15 12.13
N ALA A 259 -10.16 -7.00 11.94
CA ALA A 259 -9.31 -6.25 12.86
C ALA A 259 -9.67 -4.75 12.87
N LEU A 260 -9.93 -4.17 11.69
CA LEU A 260 -10.34 -2.78 11.54
C LEU A 260 -11.81 -2.54 11.91
N THR A 261 -12.65 -3.57 11.87
CA THR A 261 -14.01 -3.49 12.42
C THR A 261 -13.96 -3.39 13.95
N ASN A 262 -13.09 -4.16 14.59
CA ASN A 262 -13.02 -4.31 16.05
C ASN A 262 -11.83 -3.57 16.68
N THR A 263 -11.65 -2.29 16.35
CA THR A 263 -10.55 -1.46 16.85
C THR A 263 -10.77 -1.01 18.29
N GLY A 264 -9.75 -1.15 19.16
CA GLY A 264 -9.76 -0.66 20.55
C GLY A 264 -9.07 0.69 20.77
N GLU A 265 -9.02 1.17 22.01
CA GLU A 265 -8.43 2.48 22.37
C GLU A 265 -6.95 2.62 21.97
N ASP A 266 -6.17 1.54 22.10
CA ASP A 266 -4.76 1.55 21.74
C ASP A 266 -4.53 1.82 20.24
N PHE A 267 -5.44 1.33 19.38
CA PHE A 267 -5.40 1.62 17.95
C PHE A 267 -5.57 3.12 17.70
N TYR A 268 -6.55 3.75 18.35
CA TYR A 268 -6.80 5.19 18.20
C TYR A 268 -5.65 6.02 18.74
N ARG A 269 -5.15 5.70 19.94
CA ARG A 269 -4.00 6.40 20.56
C ARG A 269 -2.74 6.34 19.70
N MET A 270 -2.41 5.16 19.17
CA MET A 270 -1.24 4.97 18.31
C MET A 270 -1.40 5.63 16.94
N THR A 271 -2.62 5.60 16.38
CA THR A 271 -2.94 6.28 15.12
C THR A 271 -2.87 7.79 15.27
N GLU A 272 -3.37 8.32 16.38
CA GLU A 272 -3.27 9.74 16.72
C GLU A 272 -1.80 10.18 16.84
N ALA A 273 -0.97 9.43 17.56
CA ALA A 273 0.47 9.72 17.65
C ALA A 273 1.16 9.69 16.27
N LEU A 274 0.85 8.69 15.43
CA LEU A 274 1.32 8.58 14.04
C LEU A 274 0.94 9.82 13.22
N ILE A 275 -0.35 10.14 13.17
CA ILE A 275 -0.87 11.22 12.32
C ILE A 275 -0.39 12.59 12.82
N ASN A 276 -0.46 12.84 14.13
CA ASN A 276 0.03 14.09 14.71
C ASN A 276 1.56 14.23 14.55
N GLY A 277 2.31 13.12 14.55
CA GLY A 277 3.72 13.13 14.21
C GLY A 277 3.96 13.55 12.75
N LEU A 278 3.32 12.88 11.80
CA LEU A 278 3.45 13.15 10.36
C LEU A 278 2.78 14.45 9.90
N TRP A 279 1.92 15.06 10.70
CA TRP A 279 1.31 16.36 10.42
C TRP A 279 2.37 17.44 10.12
N HIS A 280 3.55 17.34 10.76
CA HIS A 280 4.68 18.24 10.55
C HIS A 280 5.37 18.06 9.18
N MET A 281 5.07 16.98 8.45
CA MET A 281 5.45 16.81 7.05
C MET A 281 4.32 17.25 6.11
N ASN A 282 3.09 16.86 6.43
CA ASN A 282 1.91 17.14 5.62
C ASN A 282 0.76 17.61 6.51
N THR A 283 0.54 18.92 6.53
CA THR A 283 -0.46 19.58 7.38
C THR A 283 -1.91 19.31 6.96
N MET A 284 -2.13 18.58 5.87
CA MET A 284 -3.45 18.11 5.43
C MET A 284 -3.88 16.80 6.13
N LEU A 285 -3.00 16.16 6.91
CA LEU A 285 -3.35 14.92 7.59
C LEU A 285 -4.35 15.17 8.73
N SER A 286 -5.40 14.37 8.78
CA SER A 286 -6.38 14.31 9.86
C SER A 286 -6.49 12.88 10.38
N VAL A 287 -6.64 12.70 11.70
CA VAL A 287 -6.75 11.38 12.34
C VAL A 287 -7.97 10.64 11.80
N ASN A 288 -9.16 11.23 11.91
CA ASN A 288 -10.41 10.59 11.50
C ASN A 288 -10.46 10.32 9.99
N ALA A 289 -9.97 11.27 9.18
CA ALA A 289 -9.94 11.10 7.73
C ALA A 289 -9.03 9.94 7.31
N ASN A 290 -7.87 9.78 7.94
CA ASN A 290 -6.96 8.68 7.60
C ASN A 290 -7.43 7.32 8.14
N ILE A 291 -8.11 7.28 9.29
CA ILE A 291 -8.82 6.08 9.75
C ILE A 291 -9.93 5.71 8.75
N PHE A 292 -10.69 6.70 8.27
CA PHE A 292 -11.73 6.49 7.25
C PHE A 292 -11.14 5.88 5.98
N PHE A 293 -10.03 6.41 5.46
CA PHE A 293 -9.36 5.84 4.28
C PHE A 293 -8.91 4.41 4.51
N ALA A 294 -8.29 4.09 5.65
CA ALA A 294 -7.82 2.74 5.96
C ALA A 294 -9.00 1.74 6.05
N LYS A 295 -10.06 2.10 6.77
CA LYS A 295 -11.26 1.25 6.92
C LYS A 295 -12.01 1.07 5.59
N ARG A 296 -12.12 2.11 4.77
CA ARG A 296 -12.69 2.02 3.41
C ARG A 296 -11.85 1.13 2.48
N LEU A 297 -10.52 1.22 2.55
CA LEU A 297 -9.63 0.39 1.73
C LEU A 297 -9.65 -1.08 2.16
N ALA A 298 -9.94 -1.35 3.43
CA ALA A 298 -10.17 -2.71 3.96
C ALA A 298 -11.62 -3.20 3.84
N CYS A 299 -12.49 -2.48 3.12
CA CYS A 299 -13.89 -2.85 2.92
C CYS A 299 -14.72 -3.01 4.22
N VAL A 300 -14.38 -2.26 5.27
CA VAL A 300 -15.18 -2.25 6.51
C VAL A 300 -16.55 -1.61 6.23
N LYS A 301 -17.62 -2.33 6.58
CA LYS A 301 -19.00 -1.86 6.44
C LYS A 301 -19.22 -0.51 7.13
N GLY A 302 -19.94 0.39 6.46
CA GLY A 302 -20.22 1.75 6.91
C GLY A 302 -19.16 2.79 6.54
N TYR A 303 -18.04 2.39 5.92
CA TYR A 303 -16.98 3.27 5.42
C TYR A 303 -16.96 3.41 3.89
N GLU A 304 -17.96 2.85 3.21
CA GLU A 304 -18.18 3.04 1.77
C GLU A 304 -18.46 4.51 1.48
N TYR A 305 -18.03 4.97 0.29
CA TYR A 305 -18.23 6.36 -0.14
C TYR A 305 -18.78 6.47 -1.56
N TYR A 306 -18.32 5.61 -2.47
CA TYR A 306 -18.84 5.50 -3.82
C TYR A 306 -19.60 4.20 -4.02
N SER A 307 -20.47 4.14 -5.03
CA SER A 307 -21.25 2.95 -5.36
C SER A 307 -20.39 1.71 -5.66
N PHE A 308 -19.19 1.90 -6.22
CA PHE A 308 -18.25 0.81 -6.51
C PHE A 308 -17.47 0.29 -5.27
N ASP A 309 -17.67 0.91 -4.09
CA ASP A 309 -17.10 0.36 -2.85
C ASP A 309 -17.90 -0.83 -2.34
N HIS A 310 -19.15 -0.99 -2.78
CA HIS A 310 -19.99 -2.14 -2.46
C HIS A 310 -19.61 -3.34 -3.34
N GLU A 311 -19.60 -4.53 -2.74
CA GLU A 311 -19.41 -5.77 -3.50
C GLU A 311 -20.57 -6.00 -4.48
N ASN A 312 -20.24 -6.42 -5.69
CA ASN A 312 -21.23 -6.71 -6.73
C ASN A 312 -22.13 -7.86 -6.28
N GLY A 313 -23.44 -7.64 -6.27
CA GLY A 313 -24.44 -8.67 -5.95
C GLY A 313 -24.74 -8.83 -4.46
N VAL A 314 -24.14 -8.01 -3.59
CA VAL A 314 -24.52 -7.94 -2.17
C VAL A 314 -25.68 -6.96 -2.01
N GLU A 315 -26.76 -7.40 -1.35
CA GLU A 315 -27.92 -6.56 -1.06
C GLU A 315 -27.52 -5.43 -0.09
N GLN A 316 -27.81 -4.20 -0.49
CA GLN A 316 -27.46 -3.02 0.29
C GLN A 316 -28.51 -2.82 1.38
N ASP A 317 -28.07 -2.76 2.64
CA ASP A 317 -28.93 -2.36 3.75
C ASP A 317 -29.20 -0.84 3.66
N PRO A 318 -30.44 -0.41 3.39
CA PRO A 318 -30.78 1.01 3.29
C PRO A 318 -30.61 1.77 4.62
N GLN A 319 -30.56 1.05 5.75
CA GLN A 319 -30.35 1.60 7.09
C GLN A 319 -28.89 1.52 7.54
N GLN A 320 -27.97 1.08 6.67
CA GLN A 320 -26.55 0.98 7.00
C GLN A 320 -26.02 2.34 7.45
N LYS A 321 -25.47 2.37 8.67
CA LYS A 321 -24.84 3.56 9.22
C LYS A 321 -23.61 3.94 8.39
N LEU A 322 -23.57 5.17 7.90
CA LEU A 322 -22.43 5.73 7.18
C LEU A 322 -21.57 6.59 8.11
N HIS A 323 -20.41 6.08 8.49
CA HIS A 323 -19.47 6.74 9.41
C HIS A 323 -18.91 8.05 8.87
N TYR A 324 -19.02 8.30 7.56
CA TYR A 324 -18.65 9.57 6.95
C TYR A 324 -19.39 10.77 7.58
N TYR A 325 -20.66 10.61 7.97
CA TYR A 325 -21.47 11.70 8.52
C TYR A 325 -21.25 11.94 10.02
N ASP A 326 -20.60 11.02 10.73
CA ASP A 326 -20.20 11.19 12.13
C ASP A 326 -18.97 12.13 12.26
N MET A 327 -18.23 12.35 11.18
CA MET A 327 -16.99 13.11 11.19
C MET A 327 -17.22 14.63 11.13
N GLY A 328 -16.30 15.40 11.73
CA GLY A 328 -16.29 16.86 11.66
C GLY A 328 -16.13 17.38 10.22
N TRP A 329 -16.49 18.66 9.99
CA TRP A 329 -16.51 19.22 8.63
C TRP A 329 -15.15 19.14 7.94
N TRP A 330 -14.05 19.35 8.68
CA TRP A 330 -12.70 19.33 8.14
C TRP A 330 -12.31 17.93 7.68
N ASP A 331 -12.61 16.91 8.47
CA ASP A 331 -12.34 15.51 8.14
C ASP A 331 -13.14 15.09 6.89
N ARG A 332 -14.41 15.50 6.82
CA ARG A 332 -15.27 15.28 5.65
C ARG A 332 -14.74 15.97 4.39
N PHE A 333 -14.20 17.19 4.53
CA PHE A 333 -13.52 17.89 3.45
C PHE A 333 -12.27 17.11 2.98
N VAL A 334 -11.39 16.69 3.90
CA VAL A 334 -10.18 15.92 3.57
C VAL A 334 -10.54 14.62 2.86
N VAL A 335 -11.54 13.88 3.35
CA VAL A 335 -12.03 12.64 2.71
C VAL A 335 -12.58 12.93 1.32
N SER A 336 -13.52 13.87 1.20
CA SER A 336 -14.16 14.17 -0.09
C SER A 336 -13.16 14.67 -1.13
N TYR A 337 -12.28 15.61 -0.74
CA TYR A 337 -11.24 16.14 -1.60
C TYR A 337 -10.25 15.05 -2.02
N GLY A 338 -9.77 14.24 -1.07
CA GLY A 338 -8.83 13.15 -1.32
C GLY A 338 -9.43 12.11 -2.27
N LEU A 339 -10.65 11.65 -2.01
CA LEU A 339 -11.35 10.67 -2.85
C LEU A 339 -11.64 11.20 -4.25
N PHE A 340 -12.10 12.45 -4.36
CA PHE A 340 -12.35 13.09 -5.65
C PHE A 340 -11.06 13.15 -6.49
N LEU A 341 -9.97 13.58 -5.86
CA LEU A 341 -8.66 13.69 -6.50
C LEU A 341 -8.16 12.32 -7.00
N VAL A 342 -8.14 11.29 -6.14
CA VAL A 342 -7.59 9.97 -6.53
C VAL A 342 -8.47 9.23 -7.53
N THR A 343 -9.80 9.39 -7.43
CA THR A 343 -10.76 8.64 -8.26
C THR A 343 -10.94 9.25 -9.64
N TYR A 344 -11.04 10.59 -9.70
CA TYR A 344 -11.40 11.29 -10.94
C TYR A 344 -10.24 12.04 -11.60
N LEU A 345 -9.34 12.63 -10.80
CA LEU A 345 -8.28 13.52 -11.33
C LEU A 345 -6.94 12.81 -11.54
N HIS A 346 -6.60 11.79 -10.74
CA HIS A 346 -5.33 11.08 -10.82
C HIS A 346 -5.03 10.44 -12.18
N LYS A 347 -6.06 10.16 -12.99
CA LYS A 347 -5.88 9.64 -14.36
C LYS A 347 -5.17 10.62 -15.31
N TYR A 348 -5.18 11.93 -15.02
CA TYR A 348 -4.53 12.95 -15.84
C TYR A 348 -3.05 13.12 -15.47
N ALA A 349 -2.17 13.13 -16.46
CA ALA A 349 -0.72 13.23 -16.25
C ALA A 349 -0.31 14.52 -15.52
N LEU A 350 -0.90 15.67 -15.87
CA LEU A 350 -0.63 16.95 -15.20
C LEU A 350 -0.94 16.91 -13.69
N VAL A 351 -2.05 16.27 -13.31
CA VAL A 351 -2.45 16.09 -11.90
C VAL A 351 -1.41 15.21 -11.20
N ARG A 352 -1.02 14.08 -11.81
CA ARG A 352 0.02 13.21 -11.25
C ARG A 352 1.34 13.97 -11.05
N TRP A 353 1.79 14.72 -12.05
CA TRP A 353 3.03 15.49 -11.96
C TRP A 353 2.98 16.52 -10.83
N TYR A 354 1.88 17.27 -10.70
CA TYR A 354 1.72 18.23 -9.60
C TYR A 354 1.79 17.56 -8.23
N PHE A 355 1.01 16.50 -8.00
CA PHE A 355 0.99 15.84 -6.68
C PHE A 355 2.28 15.07 -6.39
N ASN A 356 2.91 14.46 -7.40
CA ASN A 356 4.21 13.81 -7.24
C ASN A 356 5.32 14.83 -6.94
N PHE A 357 5.30 15.99 -7.59
CA PHE A 357 6.19 17.10 -7.28
C PHE A 357 5.96 17.61 -5.86
N ARG A 358 4.71 17.78 -5.43
CA ARG A 358 4.38 18.19 -4.06
C ARG A 358 4.91 17.20 -3.02
N VAL A 359 4.71 15.90 -3.22
CA VAL A 359 5.22 14.87 -2.30
C VAL A 359 6.74 14.85 -2.29
N TRP A 360 7.37 14.90 -3.47
CA TRP A 360 8.84 15.00 -3.57
C TRP A 360 9.38 16.23 -2.85
N LEU A 361 8.73 17.38 -3.01
CA LEU A 361 9.12 18.62 -2.33
C LEU A 361 9.00 18.48 -0.82
N VAL A 362 7.92 17.86 -0.32
CA VAL A 362 7.76 17.55 1.12
C VAL A 362 8.87 16.64 1.62
N ASP A 363 9.26 15.62 0.85
CA ASP A 363 10.36 14.72 1.19
C ASP A 363 11.70 15.47 1.26
N VAL A 364 11.99 16.31 0.27
CA VAL A 364 13.19 17.17 0.22
C VAL A 364 13.20 18.14 1.39
N LEU A 365 12.10 18.83 1.67
CA LEU A 365 11.99 19.74 2.81
C LEU A 365 12.16 18.98 4.12
N THR A 366 11.53 17.83 4.29
CA THR A 366 11.68 17.01 5.50
C THR A 366 13.14 16.58 5.72
N TYR A 367 13.87 16.28 4.64
CA TYR A 367 15.27 15.93 4.73
C TYR A 367 16.17 17.14 4.99
N TYR A 368 16.05 18.22 4.21
CA TYR A 368 17.03 19.32 4.21
C TYR A 368 16.63 20.52 5.07
N LEU A 369 15.33 20.80 5.22
CA LEU A 369 14.81 21.94 5.99
C LEU A 369 13.40 21.64 6.53
N PRO A 370 13.25 20.81 7.58
CA PRO A 370 11.96 20.38 8.11
C PRO A 370 11.30 21.51 8.94
N TYR A 371 10.98 22.63 8.31
CA TYR A 371 10.63 23.91 8.94
C TYR A 371 9.45 23.81 9.92
N VAL A 372 8.39 23.06 9.59
CA VAL A 372 7.25 22.85 10.49
C VAL A 372 7.66 22.06 11.74
N ALA A 373 8.49 21.02 11.57
CA ALA A 373 9.01 20.25 12.68
C ALA A 373 10.04 21.05 13.50
N ILE A 374 10.82 21.95 12.87
CA ILE A 374 11.73 22.88 13.57
C ILE A 374 10.92 23.81 14.47
N TRP A 375 9.82 24.36 13.95
CA TRP A 375 8.92 25.22 14.72
C TRP A 375 8.31 24.49 15.92
N LYS A 376 7.91 23.22 15.77
CA LYS A 376 7.29 22.44 16.87
C LYS A 376 8.28 21.84 17.87
N PHE A 377 9.31 21.17 17.37
CA PHE A 377 10.22 20.33 18.18
C PHE A 377 11.60 20.95 18.40
N GLY A 378 11.88 22.09 17.76
CA GLY A 378 13.17 22.74 17.79
C GLY A 378 14.18 22.16 16.78
N PRO A 379 15.22 22.94 16.44
CA PRO A 379 16.15 22.59 15.35
C PRO A 379 16.99 21.36 15.64
N ARG A 380 17.24 21.00 16.90
CA ARG A 380 18.03 19.79 17.23
C ARG A 380 17.26 18.49 17.01
N PHE A 381 15.94 18.52 17.15
CA PHE A 381 15.10 17.32 17.19
C PHE A 381 14.28 17.10 15.93
N ALA A 382 14.13 18.14 15.10
CA ALA A 382 13.40 18.09 13.84
C ALA A 382 14.12 17.27 12.75
N TYR A 383 15.45 17.26 12.72
CA TYR A 383 16.20 16.54 11.69
C TYR A 383 16.26 15.04 11.98
N VAL A 384 15.81 14.26 11.01
CA VAL A 384 15.89 12.80 11.02
C VAL A 384 16.87 12.35 9.96
N ARG A 385 17.69 11.35 10.29
CA ARG A 385 18.69 10.75 9.41
C ARG A 385 18.71 9.25 9.66
N ILE A 386 18.92 8.49 8.59
CA ILE A 386 19.07 7.04 8.60
C ILE A 386 20.48 6.59 8.18
N PHE A 387 21.29 7.51 7.66
CA PHE A 387 22.69 7.30 7.30
C PHE A 387 23.58 8.36 7.95
N ARG A 388 24.77 7.96 8.39
CA ARG A 388 25.85 8.85 8.82
C ARG A 388 26.53 9.49 7.61
N LYS A 389 27.39 10.49 7.83
CA LYS A 389 28.15 11.17 6.75
C LYS A 389 28.97 10.19 5.88
N GLY A 390 29.48 9.11 6.48
CA GLY A 390 30.22 8.05 5.78
C GLY A 390 29.35 7.00 5.07
N GLY A 391 28.03 7.14 5.04
CA GLY A 391 27.12 6.19 4.39
C GLY A 391 26.67 5.01 5.26
N GLU A 392 27.31 4.78 6.41
CA GLU A 392 26.90 3.79 7.41
C GLU A 392 25.47 4.05 7.92
N ALA A 393 24.77 3.00 8.29
CA ALA A 393 23.47 3.11 8.95
C ALA A 393 23.57 3.91 10.26
N GLN A 394 22.64 4.82 10.49
CA GLN A 394 22.48 5.44 11.79
C GLN A 394 21.64 4.53 12.68
N ASP A 395 22.18 4.13 13.84
CA ASP A 395 21.49 3.25 14.76
C ASP A 395 20.12 3.79 15.19
N PHE A 396 19.17 2.87 15.29
CA PHE A 396 17.90 3.09 15.95
C PHE A 396 18.18 3.24 17.45
N THR A 397 18.10 4.47 17.95
CA THR A 397 18.13 4.75 19.39
C THR A 397 16.90 4.09 20.03
N SER A 398 17.07 2.90 20.60
CA SER A 398 16.04 2.22 21.40
C SER A 398 15.73 3.05 22.65
N GLY A 399 14.44 3.28 22.93
CA GLY A 399 14.00 3.84 24.21
C GLY A 399 14.06 2.83 25.36
N LEU A 400 14.40 1.57 25.06
CA LEU A 400 14.62 0.50 26.02
C LEU A 400 16.13 0.46 26.27
N LYS A 401 16.58 0.91 27.45
CA LYS A 401 17.92 0.60 27.93
C LYS A 401 18.03 -0.91 28.10
N ASP A 402 19.13 -1.48 27.63
CA ASP A 402 19.53 -2.82 27.99
C ASP A 402 20.00 -2.76 29.45
N ASP A 403 19.08 -3.04 30.37
CA ASP A 403 19.43 -3.34 31.76
C ASP A 403 19.94 -4.79 31.85
#